data_AF-A0AAP9IUI3-F1
#
_entry.id   AF-A0AAP9IUI3-F1
#
_cell.length_a   1.000
_cell.length_b   1.000
_cell.length_c   1.000
_cell.angle_alpha   90.00
_cell.angle_beta   90.00
_cell.angle_gamma   90.00
#
_symmetry.space_group_name_H-M   'P 1'
#
loop_
_entity.id
_entity.type
_entity.pdbx_description
1 polymer ?
#
loop_
_entity_poly.entity_id
_entity_poly.type
_entity_poly.pdbx_seq_one_letter_code
_entity_poly.pdbx_strand_id
1 'polypeptide(L)'
;MPKLADLLCQSVNNSSDFDSAWYIRFAYNLHMDVSRAQKLFSDYGLGYIYASTGFVMPDTPHLRRKMVANFGACVVVTSAGDMWLRTPEQIGAKNRKRAAKLDAITRHRIQRDEQALRECKRLKRLFEDGQERPCPRHGGKANSHADIGKYVGRYGVRIDSFEPRSTIRFAVIHVNI
;
A
#
# COMPACT_ATOMS: atom_id res chain seq x y z
N MET A 1 -7.41 35.57 44.20
CA MET A 1 -6.30 34.59 44.08
C MET A 1 -6.15 34.26 42.61
N PRO A 2 -4.99 34.53 41.99
CA PRO A 2 -4.76 34.15 40.59
C PRO A 2 -4.86 32.61 40.45
N LYS A 3 -5.44 32.13 39.34
CA LYS A 3 -5.58 30.68 39.10
C LYS A 3 -4.23 30.13 38.65
N LEU A 4 -3.98 28.84 38.89
CA LEU A 4 -2.73 28.17 38.47
C LEU A 4 -2.43 28.35 36.95
N ALA A 5 -3.48 28.49 36.14
CA ALA A 5 -3.37 28.78 34.71
C ALA A 5 -2.76 30.17 34.41
N ASP A 6 -3.01 31.17 35.27
CA ASP A 6 -2.47 32.53 35.12
C ASP A 6 -0.97 32.58 35.48
N LEU A 7 -0.49 31.64 36.29
CA LEU A 7 0.93 31.46 36.64
C LEU A 7 1.73 30.68 35.58
N LEU A 8 1.06 30.09 34.59
CA LEU A 8 1.68 29.29 33.52
C LEU A 8 1.92 30.07 32.22
N CYS A 9 1.52 31.34 32.16
CA CYS A 9 2.00 32.25 31.12
C CYS A 9 3.41 32.72 31.48
N GLN A 10 4.39 31.82 31.37
CA GLN A 10 5.77 32.24 31.18
C GLN A 10 5.85 32.92 29.80
N SER A 11 5.47 34.19 29.76
CA SER A 11 5.92 35.10 28.71
C SER A 11 7.42 35.31 28.93
N VAL A 12 8.20 34.30 28.53
CA VAL A 12 9.64 34.49 28.35
C VAL A 12 9.74 35.40 27.15
N ASN A 13 9.97 36.69 27.40
CA ASN A 13 10.34 37.66 26.39
C ASN A 13 11.55 37.12 25.62
N ASN A 14 11.29 36.44 24.50
CA ASN A 14 12.29 35.93 23.58
C ASN A 14 12.81 37.12 22.77
N SER A 15 13.70 37.89 23.40
CA SER A 15 14.48 38.97 22.79
C SER A 15 15.82 38.48 22.25
N SER A 16 15.92 37.17 21.94
CA SER A 16 16.97 36.68 21.06
C SER A 16 16.46 36.78 19.63
N ASP A 17 16.91 37.81 18.91
CA ASP A 17 16.65 37.95 17.47
C ASP A 17 17.13 36.67 16.78
N PHE A 18 16.19 35.78 16.47
CA PHE A 18 16.47 34.62 15.64
C PHE A 18 16.88 35.13 14.27
N ASP A 19 17.97 34.60 13.73
CA ASP A 19 18.45 34.98 12.41
C ASP A 19 17.33 34.83 11.37
N SER A 20 17.31 35.72 10.38
CA SER A 20 16.42 35.66 9.21
C SER A 20 16.33 34.26 8.59
N ALA A 21 17.45 33.52 8.55
CA ALA A 21 17.51 32.14 8.08
C ALA A 21 16.65 31.17 8.91
N TRP A 22 16.51 31.41 10.22
CA TRP A 22 15.68 30.61 11.11
C TRP A 22 14.20 30.78 10.74
N TYR A 23 13.72 32.01 10.57
CA TYR A 23 12.33 32.28 10.19
C TYR A 23 11.98 31.74 8.80
N ILE A 24 12.92 31.79 7.86
CA ILE A 24 12.75 31.18 6.53
C ILE A 24 12.59 29.65 6.65
N ARG A 25 13.42 28.99 7.46
CA ARG A 25 13.33 27.54 7.70
C ARG A 25 12.02 27.18 8.42
N PHE A 26 11.62 27.98 9.40
CA PHE A 26 10.37 27.81 10.13
C PHE A 26 9.16 27.87 9.19
N ALA A 27 9.09 28.92 8.36
CA ALA A 27 8.03 29.12 7.37
C ALA A 27 8.01 28.01 6.32
N TYR A 28 9.20 27.61 5.83
CA TYR A 28 9.35 26.50 4.87
C TYR A 28 8.80 25.18 5.42
N ASN A 29 9.16 24.83 6.66
CA ASN A 29 8.71 23.58 7.29
C ASN A 29 7.20 23.57 7.58
N LEU A 30 6.58 24.73 7.74
CA LEU A 30 5.14 24.89 7.94
C LEU A 30 4.36 25.07 6.62
N HIS A 31 5.05 25.20 5.48
CA HIS A 31 4.46 25.50 4.18
C HIS A 31 3.57 26.76 4.21
N MET A 32 4.07 27.82 4.82
CA MET A 32 3.37 29.11 4.93
C MET A 32 4.30 30.28 4.61
N ASP A 33 3.70 31.43 4.32
CA ASP A 33 4.46 32.66 4.08
C ASP A 33 5.25 33.09 5.32
N VAL A 34 6.44 33.66 5.09
CA VAL A 34 7.36 34.07 6.17
C VAL A 34 6.71 35.08 7.12
N SER A 35 5.97 36.05 6.60
CA SER A 35 5.27 37.05 7.41
C SER A 35 4.20 36.42 8.31
N ARG A 36 3.47 35.43 7.79
CA ARG A 36 2.45 34.70 8.55
C ARG A 36 3.10 33.82 9.61
N ALA A 37 4.20 33.15 9.28
CA ALA A 37 4.95 32.33 10.23
C ALA A 37 5.56 33.17 11.35
N GLN A 38 6.12 34.33 11.02
CA GLN A 38 6.66 35.29 11.99
C GLN A 38 5.58 35.75 12.97
N LYS A 39 4.41 36.15 12.47
CA LYS A 39 3.28 36.53 13.33
C LYS A 39 2.82 35.39 14.23
N LEU A 40 2.72 34.18 13.66
CA LEU A 40 2.37 32.98 14.44
C LEU A 40 3.41 32.72 15.54
N PHE A 41 4.69 32.90 15.26
CA PHE A 41 5.74 32.71 16.25
C PHE A 41 5.77 33.83 17.30
N SER A 42 5.50 35.08 16.93
CA SER A 42 5.43 36.19 17.90
C SER A 42 4.29 36.01 18.90
N ASP A 43 3.19 35.38 18.48
CA ASP A 43 2.02 35.19 19.32
C ASP A 43 2.21 34.07 20.37
N TYR A 44 3.00 33.04 20.09
CA TYR A 44 3.16 31.86 20.96
C TYR A 44 4.59 31.61 21.46
N GLY A 45 5.60 31.77 20.61
CA GLY A 45 7.01 31.63 20.95
C GLY A 45 7.53 30.19 21.12
N LEU A 46 8.53 30.05 21.99
CA LEU A 46 9.24 28.78 22.23
C LEU A 46 8.42 27.78 23.06
N GLY A 47 8.71 26.48 22.92
CA GLY A 47 8.03 25.43 23.68
C GLY A 47 6.65 25.05 23.13
N TYR A 48 6.40 25.32 21.85
CA TYR A 48 5.14 25.04 21.17
C TYR A 48 5.33 24.17 19.92
N ILE A 49 4.24 23.50 19.56
CA ILE A 49 4.09 22.69 18.36
C ILE A 49 3.21 23.46 17.38
N TYR A 50 3.73 23.67 16.18
CA TYR A 50 3.10 24.42 15.11
C TYR A 50 2.68 23.48 13.98
N ALA A 51 1.46 23.66 13.49
CA ALA A 51 0.92 22.97 12.32
C ALA A 51 0.79 23.92 11.12
N SER A 52 0.85 23.38 9.90
CA SER A 52 0.72 24.15 8.65
C SER A 52 -0.60 24.93 8.56
N THR A 53 -1.64 24.44 9.21
CA THR A 53 -2.96 25.10 9.31
C THR A 53 -2.95 26.34 10.20
N GLY A 54 -1.87 26.61 10.94
CA GLY A 54 -1.78 27.69 11.93
C GLY A 54 -2.28 27.32 13.32
N PHE A 55 -2.56 26.04 13.58
CA PHE A 55 -2.88 25.57 14.93
C PHE A 55 -1.60 25.41 15.75
N VAL A 56 -1.66 25.85 17.01
CA VAL A 56 -0.51 25.85 17.93
C VAL A 56 -0.92 25.19 19.25
N MET A 57 -0.06 24.33 19.79
CA MET A 57 -0.27 23.63 21.07
C MET A 57 1.02 23.59 21.88
N PRO A 58 0.94 23.59 23.22
CA PRO A 58 2.12 23.45 24.06
C PRO A 58 2.81 22.11 23.83
N ASP A 59 4.13 22.14 23.91
CA ASP A 59 4.95 20.98 23.59
C ASP A 59 4.90 19.90 24.69
N THR A 60 4.15 18.83 24.44
CA THR A 60 4.12 17.64 25.30
C THR A 60 4.16 16.35 24.48
N PRO A 61 4.73 15.25 25.00
CA PRO A 61 4.80 13.97 24.26
C PRO A 61 3.44 13.41 23.83
N HIS A 62 2.37 13.73 24.56
CA HIS A 62 1.00 13.34 24.19
C HIS A 62 0.42 14.23 23.08
N LEU A 63 0.59 15.54 23.19
CA LEU A 63 0.06 16.48 22.20
C LEU A 63 0.83 16.42 20.88
N ARG A 64 2.14 16.16 20.88
CA ARG A 64 2.92 15.89 19.64
C ARG A 64 2.26 14.79 18.81
N ARG A 65 1.85 13.70 19.46
CA ARG A 65 1.17 12.57 18.79
C ARG A 65 -0.16 12.97 18.20
N LYS A 66 -0.98 13.70 18.96
CA LYS A 66 -2.30 14.16 18.50
C LYS A 66 -2.21 15.17 17.37
N MET A 67 -1.31 16.16 17.49
CA MET A 67 -1.07 17.17 16.46
C MET A 67 -0.68 16.52 15.14
N VAL A 68 0.30 15.60 15.18
CA VAL A 68 0.75 14.91 13.96
C VAL A 68 -0.30 13.97 13.38
N ALA A 69 -1.11 13.31 14.22
CA ALA A 69 -2.19 12.45 13.74
C ALA A 69 -3.31 13.23 13.03
N ASN A 70 -3.60 14.46 13.46
CA ASN A 70 -4.70 15.27 12.92
C ASN A 70 -4.25 16.20 11.78
N PHE A 71 -3.07 16.80 11.90
CA PHE A 71 -2.58 17.84 11.00
C PHE A 71 -1.41 17.38 10.10
N GLY A 72 -0.91 16.15 10.28
CA GLY A 72 0.19 15.63 9.47
C GLY A 72 1.56 16.05 10.01
N ALA A 73 2.44 16.57 9.16
CA ALA A 73 3.75 17.03 9.62
C ALA A 73 3.59 18.30 10.48
N CYS A 74 4.25 18.33 11.65
CA CYS A 74 4.22 19.46 12.56
C CYS A 74 5.64 19.87 12.96
N VAL A 75 5.86 21.17 13.15
CA VAL A 75 7.13 21.73 13.61
C VAL A 75 7.08 21.89 15.12
N VAL A 76 8.03 21.30 15.83
CA VAL A 76 8.19 21.47 17.27
C VAL A 76 9.31 22.46 17.48
N VAL A 77 9.04 23.54 18.23
CA VAL A 77 10.07 24.49 18.65
C VAL A 77 10.33 24.25 20.13
N THR A 78 11.54 23.82 20.46
CA THR A 78 11.92 23.53 21.85
C THR A 78 12.05 24.81 22.66
N SER A 79 12.08 24.69 23.99
CA SER A 79 12.39 25.81 24.88
C SER A 79 13.80 26.38 24.68
N ALA A 80 14.69 25.64 24.01
CA ALA A 80 16.05 26.08 23.68
C ALA A 80 16.15 26.78 22.31
N GLY A 81 15.07 26.87 21.53
CA GLY A 81 15.08 27.47 20.19
C GLY A 81 15.35 26.49 19.05
N ASP A 82 15.52 25.21 19.34
CA ASP A 82 15.71 24.18 18.30
C ASP A 82 14.38 23.86 17.61
N MET A 83 14.45 23.69 16.28
CA MET A 83 13.29 23.30 15.46
C MET A 83 13.40 21.86 15.01
N TRP A 84 12.40 21.04 15.34
CA TRP A 84 12.32 19.65 14.91
C TRP A 84 11.05 19.43 14.09
N LEU A 85 11.20 18.87 12.89
CA LEU A 85 10.05 18.41 12.12
C LEU A 85 9.62 17.03 12.60
N ARG A 86 8.35 16.89 12.96
CA ARG A 86 7.73 15.60 13.30
C ARG A 86 6.76 15.18 12.21
N THR A 87 7.09 14.08 11.56
CA THR A 87 6.23 13.46 10.53
C THR A 87 5.42 12.30 11.11
N PRO A 88 4.30 11.93 10.47
CA PRO A 88 3.51 10.76 10.87
C PRO A 88 4.29 9.45 10.95
N GLU A 89 5.37 9.33 10.17
CA GLU A 89 6.26 8.16 10.14
C GLU A 89 7.10 8.06 11.41
N GLN A 90 7.67 9.18 11.86
CA GLN A 90 8.56 9.24 13.03
C GLN A 90 7.83 9.00 14.35
N ILE A 91 6.55 9.36 14.43
CA ILE A 91 5.78 9.23 15.67
C ILE A 91 5.20 7.81 15.84
N GLY A 92 5.31 6.94 14.82
CA GLY A 92 4.60 5.66 14.83
C GLY A 92 3.08 5.84 14.94
N ALA A 93 2.58 7.05 14.62
CA ALA A 93 1.16 7.44 14.66
C ALA A 93 0.43 7.09 13.37
N LYS A 94 0.96 6.18 12.53
CA LYS A 94 0.05 5.41 11.69
C LYS A 94 -0.79 4.58 12.65
N ASN A 95 -2.06 4.95 12.83
CA ASN A 95 -3.06 4.10 13.50
C ASN A 95 -2.72 2.64 13.17
N ARG A 96 -2.28 1.83 14.14
CA ARG A 96 -1.74 0.48 13.87
C ARG A 96 -2.66 -0.32 12.93
N LYS A 97 -3.97 -0.11 13.06
CA LYS A 97 -5.02 -0.66 12.18
C LYS A 97 -4.92 -0.17 10.72
N ARG A 98 -4.70 1.12 10.46
CA ARG A 98 -4.50 1.66 9.11
C ARG A 98 -3.17 1.23 8.50
N ALA A 99 -2.09 1.14 9.28
CA ALA A 99 -0.81 0.61 8.82
C ALA A 99 -0.95 -0.85 8.38
N ALA A 100 -1.52 -1.70 9.24
CA ALA A 100 -1.77 -3.10 8.92
C ALA A 100 -2.67 -3.28 7.69
N LYS A 101 -3.68 -2.40 7.51
CA LYS A 101 -4.55 -2.42 6.33
C LYS A 101 -3.80 -2.04 5.05
N LEU A 102 -2.96 -1.01 5.09
CA LEU A 102 -2.11 -0.62 3.96
C LEU A 102 -1.13 -1.73 3.59
N ASP A 103 -0.49 -2.35 4.58
CA ASP A 103 0.43 -3.48 4.37
C ASP A 103 -0.28 -4.71 3.79
N ALA A 104 -1.52 -4.97 4.19
CA ALA A 104 -2.32 -6.04 3.60
C ALA A 104 -2.66 -5.76 2.12
N ILE A 105 -3.01 -4.50 1.79
CA ILE A 105 -3.31 -4.09 0.41
C ILE A 105 -2.07 -4.22 -0.48
N THR A 106 -0.90 -3.78 -0.01
CA THR A 106 0.35 -3.87 -0.78
C THR A 106 0.75 -5.33 -1.00
N ARG A 107 0.67 -6.18 0.03
CA ARG A 107 0.93 -7.63 -0.11
C ARG A 107 -0.01 -8.30 -1.10
N HIS A 108 -1.31 -7.98 -1.06
CA HIS A 108 -2.25 -8.54 -2.01
C HIS A 108 -1.97 -8.07 -3.45
N ARG A 109 -1.51 -6.83 -3.64
CA ARG A 109 -1.09 -6.33 -4.95
C ARG A 109 0.11 -7.12 -5.48
N ILE A 110 1.15 -7.28 -4.66
CA ILE A 110 2.36 -8.05 -5.00
C ILE A 110 1.99 -9.50 -5.36
N GLN A 111 1.14 -10.16 -4.58
CA GLN A 111 0.70 -11.53 -4.87
C GLN A 111 -0.04 -11.64 -6.20
N ARG A 112 -0.91 -10.68 -6.53
CA ARG A 112 -1.59 -10.64 -7.83
C ARG A 112 -0.61 -10.46 -8.99
N ASP A 113 0.34 -9.54 -8.84
CA ASP A 113 1.35 -9.28 -9.87
C ASP A 113 2.28 -10.50 -10.07
N GLU A 114 2.65 -11.20 -9.00
CA GLU A 114 3.41 -12.46 -9.07
C GLU A 114 2.61 -13.57 -9.77
N GLN A 115 1.32 -13.72 -9.46
CA GLN A 115 0.45 -14.71 -10.11
C GLN A 115 0.30 -14.42 -11.60
N ALA A 116 0.05 -13.16 -11.97
CA ALA A 116 -0.06 -12.73 -13.36
C ALA A 116 1.26 -13.02 -14.13
N LEU A 117 2.41 -12.79 -13.50
CA LEU A 117 3.71 -13.07 -14.11
C LEU A 117 3.98 -14.57 -14.27
N ARG A 118 3.56 -15.40 -13.31
CA ARG A 118 3.62 -16.87 -13.43
C ARG A 118 2.72 -17.38 -14.57
N GLU A 119 1.50 -16.85 -14.68
CA GLU A 119 0.57 -17.20 -15.75
C GLU A 119 1.08 -16.78 -17.13
N CYS A 120 1.62 -15.56 -17.26
CA CYS A 120 2.24 -15.09 -18.50
C CYS A 120 3.41 -15.98 -18.92
N LYS A 121 4.29 -16.37 -17.98
CA LYS A 121 5.40 -17.30 -18.26
C LYS A 121 4.89 -18.68 -18.69
N ARG A 122 3.82 -19.19 -18.06
CA ARG A 122 3.20 -20.48 -18.42
C ARG A 122 2.63 -20.43 -19.84
N LEU A 123 1.87 -19.39 -20.17
CA LEU A 123 1.28 -19.23 -21.50
C LEU A 123 2.35 -19.06 -22.58
N LYS A 124 3.42 -18.31 -22.28
CA LYS A 124 4.55 -18.13 -23.21
C LYS A 124 5.26 -19.46 -23.50
N ARG A 125 5.52 -20.28 -22.47
CA ARG A 125 6.08 -21.64 -22.66
C ARG A 125 5.17 -22.54 -23.49
N LEU A 126 3.87 -22.56 -23.21
CA LEU A 126 2.90 -23.34 -23.99
C LEU A 126 2.87 -22.90 -25.47
N PHE A 127 3.03 -21.61 -25.72
CA PHE A 127 3.10 -21.07 -27.08
C PHE A 127 4.40 -21.46 -27.78
N GLU A 128 5.56 -21.30 -27.13
CA GLU A 128 6.87 -21.69 -27.65
C GLU A 128 6.93 -23.21 -27.92
N ASP A 129 6.46 -24.04 -26.98
CA ASP A 129 6.37 -25.50 -27.14
C ASP A 129 5.47 -25.90 -28.33
N GLY A 130 4.39 -25.15 -28.56
CA GLY A 130 3.48 -25.34 -29.69
C GLY A 130 4.06 -24.92 -31.05
N GLN A 131 5.07 -24.05 -31.06
CA GLN A 131 5.77 -23.62 -32.27
C GLN A 131 6.96 -24.52 -32.63
N GLU A 132 7.72 -25.01 -31.65
CA GLU A 132 8.90 -25.85 -31.88
C GLU A 132 8.54 -27.30 -32.29
N ARG A 133 7.34 -27.78 -31.95
CA ARG A 133 6.84 -29.10 -32.37
C ARG A 133 5.41 -28.99 -32.92
N PRO A 134 5.23 -28.65 -34.21
CA PRO A 134 3.92 -28.64 -34.84
C PRO A 134 3.49 -30.08 -35.17
N CYS A 135 3.30 -30.93 -34.16
CA CYS A 135 2.89 -32.32 -34.38
C CYS A 135 1.78 -32.74 -33.41
N PRO A 136 0.58 -33.07 -33.90
CA PRO A 136 -0.44 -33.72 -33.09
C PRO A 136 0.04 -35.15 -32.79
N ARG A 137 0.13 -35.52 -31.51
CA ARG A 137 0.62 -36.86 -31.12
C ARG A 137 -0.33 -38.02 -31.43
N HIS A 138 -1.48 -37.79 -32.08
CA HIS A 138 -2.31 -38.86 -32.62
C HIS A 138 -2.81 -38.50 -34.02
N GLY A 139 -2.30 -39.24 -35.01
CA GLY A 139 -2.71 -39.18 -36.41
C GLY A 139 -4.09 -39.80 -36.63
N GLY A 140 -5.14 -39.13 -36.15
CA GLY A 140 -6.48 -39.31 -36.70
C GLY A 140 -6.67 -38.31 -37.83
N LYS A 141 -6.88 -38.77 -39.07
CA LYS A 141 -7.25 -37.89 -40.19
C LYS A 141 -8.55 -37.17 -39.81
N ALA A 142 -8.49 -35.86 -39.59
CA ALA A 142 -9.67 -35.04 -39.44
C ALA A 142 -10.35 -34.97 -40.82
N ASN A 143 -11.52 -35.60 -40.96
CA ASN A 143 -12.25 -35.65 -42.22
C ASN A 143 -13.10 -34.38 -42.47
N SER A 144 -13.09 -33.38 -41.57
CA SER A 144 -13.84 -32.14 -41.77
C SER A 144 -13.24 -30.93 -41.02
N HIS A 145 -13.45 -29.72 -41.56
CA HIS A 145 -13.05 -28.45 -40.93
C HIS A 145 -13.72 -28.18 -39.57
N ALA A 146 -14.80 -28.91 -39.25
CA ALA A 146 -15.51 -28.78 -37.97
C ALA A 146 -14.82 -29.48 -36.79
N ASP A 147 -13.79 -30.30 -37.04
CA ASP A 147 -13.09 -31.09 -36.00
C ASP A 147 -11.78 -30.44 -35.50
N ILE A 148 -11.43 -29.27 -36.03
CA ILE A 148 -10.24 -28.49 -35.63
C ILE A 148 -10.52 -27.86 -34.26
N GLY A 149 -10.31 -28.62 -33.20
CA GLY A 149 -10.49 -28.20 -31.80
C GLY A 149 -10.74 -29.35 -30.83
N LYS A 150 -11.20 -30.51 -31.31
CA LYS A 150 -11.44 -31.71 -30.47
C LYS A 150 -10.17 -32.38 -29.95
N TYR A 151 -8.99 -32.02 -30.47
CA TYR A 151 -7.71 -32.67 -30.14
C TYR A 151 -6.81 -31.85 -29.20
N VAL A 152 -7.34 -30.82 -28.54
CA VAL A 152 -6.61 -30.14 -27.46
C VAL A 152 -6.77 -30.96 -26.18
N GLY A 153 -5.85 -31.90 -25.96
CA GLY A 153 -5.79 -32.69 -24.73
C GLY A 153 -5.59 -31.77 -23.51
N ARG A 154 -6.60 -31.70 -22.64
CA ARG A 154 -6.44 -31.12 -21.30
C ARG A 154 -5.59 -32.06 -20.45
N TYR A 155 -4.51 -31.56 -19.86
CA TYR A 155 -3.71 -32.32 -18.91
C TYR A 155 -4.53 -32.66 -17.65
N GLY A 156 -4.68 -33.97 -17.37
CA GLY A 156 -5.34 -34.51 -16.18
C GLY A 156 -6.42 -35.57 -16.44
N VAL A 157 -6.82 -35.81 -17.68
CA VAL A 157 -7.88 -36.76 -18.01
C VAL A 157 -7.29 -38.08 -18.50
N ARG A 158 -7.53 -39.17 -17.76
CA ARG A 158 -7.13 -40.53 -18.16
C ARG A 158 -8.09 -41.05 -19.25
N ILE A 159 -7.60 -41.88 -20.16
CA ILE A 159 -8.41 -42.51 -21.21
C ILE A 159 -9.63 -43.25 -20.61
N ASP A 160 -9.47 -43.82 -19.43
CA ASP A 160 -10.51 -44.51 -18.65
C ASP A 160 -11.73 -43.65 -18.29
N SER A 161 -11.64 -42.32 -18.38
CA SER A 161 -12.77 -41.40 -18.10
C SER A 161 -13.66 -41.12 -19.31
N PHE A 162 -13.29 -41.59 -20.50
CA PHE A 162 -14.06 -41.42 -21.74
C PHE A 162 -14.50 -42.73 -22.39
N GLU A 163 -14.07 -43.89 -21.88
CA GLU A 163 -14.73 -45.13 -22.27
C GLU A 163 -16.13 -45.16 -21.64
N PRO A 164 -17.22 -45.20 -22.43
CA PRO A 164 -18.49 -45.58 -21.87
C PRO A 164 -18.31 -46.98 -21.30
N ARG A 165 -18.43 -47.14 -19.97
CA ARG A 165 -18.63 -48.46 -19.37
C ARG A 165 -19.82 -49.08 -20.07
N SER A 166 -19.57 -49.98 -21.00
CA SER A 166 -20.62 -50.63 -21.77
C SER A 166 -21.50 -51.43 -20.82
N THR A 167 -22.62 -50.86 -20.42
CA THR A 167 -23.70 -51.52 -19.68
C THR A 167 -24.65 -52.21 -20.66
N ILE A 168 -24.12 -52.99 -21.61
CA ILE A 168 -24.95 -53.84 -22.46
C ILE A 168 -24.57 -55.29 -22.18
N ARG A 169 -25.48 -55.93 -21.44
CA ARG A 169 -25.57 -57.36 -21.19
C ARG A 169 -26.32 -58.01 -22.37
N PHE A 170 -25.71 -59.04 -22.99
CA PHE A 170 -26.26 -60.09 -23.87
C PHE A 170 -26.72 -59.67 -25.29
N ALA A 171 -26.53 -60.46 -26.36
CA ALA A 171 -26.80 -61.91 -26.49
C ALA A 171 -25.69 -62.72 -27.19
N VAL A 172 -25.48 -63.93 -26.68
CA VAL A 172 -24.80 -65.03 -27.37
C VAL A 172 -25.77 -65.58 -28.40
N ILE A 173 -25.38 -65.60 -29.68
CA ILE A 173 -26.09 -66.36 -30.71
C ILE A 173 -25.42 -67.72 -30.81
N HIS A 174 -26.11 -68.77 -30.38
CA HIS A 174 -25.73 -70.15 -30.68
C HIS A 174 -26.17 -70.47 -32.10
N VAL A 175 -25.21 -70.80 -32.97
CA VAL A 175 -25.47 -71.44 -34.26
C VAL A 175 -25.26 -72.94 -34.06
N ASN A 176 -26.35 -73.71 -34.09
CA ASN A 176 -26.25 -75.15 -34.27
C ASN A 176 -26.10 -75.42 -35.77
N ILE A 177 -25.07 -76.17 -36.15
CA ILE A 177 -25.01 -76.89 -37.42
C ILE A 177 -25.33 -78.34 -37.09
#